data_AF-A0A954GBW7-F1
#
_entry.id   AF-A0A954GBW7-F1
#
_cell.length_a   1.000
_cell.length_b   1.000
_cell.length_c   1.000
_cell.angle_alpha   90.00
_cell.angle_beta   90.00
_cell.angle_gamma   90.00
#
_symmetry.space_group_name_H-M   'P 1'
#
loop_
_entity.id
_entity.type
_entity.pdbx_description
1 polymer ?
#
loop_
_entity_poly.entity_id
_entity_poly.type
_entity_poly.pdbx_seq_one_letter_code
_entity_poly.pdbx_strand_id
1 'polypeptide(L)'
;YSEVCSRIGGDTQRVDSVQSQYDAITYKHLLLPLWLMSYQYKGELYQVAVNAATGEVNGERPYSWVKIMFASLAAAALVIGGAVLFIQ
;
A
#
# COMPACT_ATOMS: atom_id res chain seq x y z
N TYR A 1 6.96 -11.56 -23.00
CA TYR A 1 6.48 -12.81 -23.64
C TYR A 1 5.62 -13.67 -22.71
N SER A 2 5.81 -13.68 -21.39
CA SER A 2 5.01 -14.50 -20.46
C SER A 2 3.50 -14.28 -20.56
N GLU A 3 3.05 -13.02 -20.68
CA GLU A 3 1.63 -12.70 -20.87
C GLU A 3 1.10 -13.24 -22.22
N VAL A 4 1.87 -13.09 -23.29
CA VAL A 4 1.53 -13.61 -24.63
C VAL A 4 1.41 -15.13 -24.59
N CYS A 5 2.40 -15.83 -24.02
CA CYS A 5 2.37 -17.29 -23.91
C CYS A 5 1.24 -17.77 -22.98
N SER A 6 0.96 -17.04 -21.90
CA SER A 6 -0.16 -17.36 -20.99
C SER A 6 -1.52 -17.23 -21.68
N ARG A 7 -1.67 -16.30 -22.62
CA ARG A 7 -2.92 -16.10 -23.37
C ARG A 7 -3.07 -17.08 -24.54
N ILE A 8 -1.99 -17.47 -25.21
CA ILE A 8 -2.00 -18.51 -26.25
C ILE A 8 -2.28 -19.89 -25.63
N GLY A 9 -1.65 -20.18 -24.47
CA GLY A 9 -1.79 -21.46 -23.77
C GLY A 9 -1.03 -22.63 -24.40
N GLY A 10 -0.90 -23.74 -23.67
CA GLY A 10 -0.21 -24.97 -24.11
C GLY A 10 1.22 -25.13 -23.58
N ASP A 11 1.67 -26.39 -23.57
CA ASP A 11 2.86 -26.86 -22.83
C ASP A 11 4.19 -26.53 -23.52
N THR A 12 4.20 -26.32 -24.83
CA THR A 12 5.39 -25.90 -25.58
C THR A 12 5.00 -24.87 -26.62
N GLN A 13 5.55 -23.66 -26.49
CA GLN A 13 5.30 -22.55 -27.39
C GLN A 13 6.62 -21.93 -27.82
N ARG A 14 6.74 -21.61 -29.12
CA ARG A 14 7.86 -20.87 -29.66
C ARG A 14 7.34 -19.61 -30.33
N VAL A 15 7.66 -18.46 -29.75
CA VAL A 15 7.27 -17.14 -30.25
C VAL A 15 8.55 -16.40 -30.60
N ASP A 16 8.87 -16.32 -31.88
CA ASP A 16 10.16 -15.78 -32.33
C ASP A 16 10.18 -14.24 -32.33
N SER A 17 9.02 -13.58 -32.47
CA SER A 17 8.90 -12.13 -32.28
C SER A 17 7.46 -11.73 -31.96
N VAL A 18 7.30 -10.64 -31.20
CA VAL A 18 6.01 -9.97 -30.96
C VAL A 18 6.22 -8.50 -31.21
N GLN A 19 5.46 -7.92 -32.15
CA GLN A 19 5.51 -6.51 -32.45
C GLN A 19 4.12 -5.90 -32.27
N SER A 20 3.96 -5.14 -31.20
CA SER A 20 2.73 -4.39 -30.91
C SER A 20 2.93 -2.94 -31.32
N GLN A 21 2.08 -2.43 -32.20
CA GLN A 21 2.02 -1.01 -32.56
C GLN A 21 0.72 -0.44 -32.00
N TYR A 22 0.83 0.68 -31.29
CA TYR A 22 -0.32 1.38 -30.71
C TYR A 22 -0.29 2.82 -31.22
N ASP A 23 -1.32 3.20 -31.96
CA ASP A 23 -1.47 4.55 -32.48
C ASP A 23 -2.68 5.25 -31.84
N ALA A 24 -2.60 6.59 -31.74
CA ALA A 24 -3.68 7.47 -31.26
C ALA A 24 -4.24 7.15 -29.85
N ILE A 25 -3.38 6.74 -28.92
CA ILE A 25 -3.75 6.52 -27.52
C ILE A 25 -4.31 7.83 -26.94
N THR A 26 -5.63 7.84 -26.69
CA THR A 26 -6.35 8.98 -26.15
C THR A 26 -6.80 8.66 -24.72
N TYR A 27 -6.79 9.66 -23.85
CA TYR A 27 -7.29 9.51 -22.48
C TYR A 27 -8.80 9.67 -22.42
N LYS A 28 -9.45 8.85 -21.59
CA LYS A 28 -10.85 9.01 -21.23
C LYS A 28 -10.94 9.39 -19.77
N HIS A 29 -11.71 10.43 -19.45
CA HIS A 29 -12.04 10.71 -18.05
C HIS A 29 -12.93 9.59 -17.52
N LEU A 30 -12.45 8.90 -16.48
CA LEU A 30 -13.17 7.84 -15.80
C LEU A 30 -13.68 8.40 -14.48
N LEU A 31 -14.99 8.27 -14.26
CA LEU A 31 -15.60 8.55 -12.96
C LEU A 31 -15.44 7.30 -12.09
N LEU A 32 -14.34 7.28 -11.34
CA LEU A 32 -14.12 6.26 -10.33
C LEU A 32 -14.97 6.58 -9.11
N PRO A 33 -15.69 5.61 -8.54
CA PRO A 33 -16.54 5.87 -7.39
C PRO A 33 -15.65 5.95 -6.14
N LEU A 34 -15.41 7.17 -5.65
CA LEU A 34 -14.54 7.48 -4.53
C LEU A 34 -15.19 8.51 -3.59
N TRP A 35 -15.04 8.29 -2.29
CA TRP A 35 -15.57 9.17 -1.24
C TRP A 35 -14.38 9.84 -0.55
N LEU A 36 -14.38 11.16 -0.50
CA LEU A 36 -13.34 11.96 0.15
C LEU A 36 -13.92 12.67 1.37
N MET A 37 -13.24 12.54 2.50
CA MET A 37 -13.56 13.23 3.74
C MET A 37 -12.33 13.93 4.27
N SER A 38 -12.51 15.13 4.82
CA SER A 38 -11.45 15.86 5.53
C SER A 38 -11.96 16.23 6.92
N TYR A 39 -11.14 15.98 7.94
CA TYR A 39 -11.44 16.35 9.32
C TYR A 39 -10.20 16.98 9.97
N GLN A 40 -10.42 17.86 10.95
CA GLN A 40 -9.33 18.50 11.68
C GLN A 40 -9.16 17.86 13.05
N TYR A 41 -7.92 17.57 13.43
CA TYR A 41 -7.58 17.06 14.75
C TYR A 41 -6.32 17.75 15.26
N LYS A 42 -6.40 18.37 16.44
CA LYS A 42 -5.30 19.15 17.06
C LYS A 42 -4.70 20.23 16.14
N GLY A 43 -5.51 20.84 15.28
CA GLY A 43 -5.07 21.88 14.33
C GLY A 43 -4.61 21.33 12.98
N GLU A 44 -4.27 20.04 12.90
CA GLU A 44 -3.82 19.39 11.67
C GLU A 44 -5.01 18.84 10.87
N LEU A 45 -4.94 18.95 9.54
CA LEU A 45 -5.96 18.43 8.63
C LEU A 45 -5.63 16.98 8.24
N TYR A 46 -6.61 16.10 8.39
CA TYR A 46 -6.50 14.69 8.00
C TYR A 46 -7.47 14.39 6.88
N GLN A 47 -6.97 13.74 5.84
CA GLN A 47 -7.76 13.32 4.67
C GLN A 47 -7.95 11.81 4.68
N VAL A 48 -9.16 11.40 4.33
CA VAL A 48 -9.55 10.00 4.16
C VAL A 48 -10.23 9.85 2.81
N ALA A 49 -9.71 8.92 2.03
CA ALA A 49 -10.24 8.49 0.75
C ALA A 49 -10.75 7.05 0.87
N VAL A 50 -11.97 6.81 0.41
CA VAL A 50 -12.58 5.48 0.41
C VAL A 50 -12.94 5.11 -1.02
N ASN A 51 -12.44 3.96 -1.48
CA ASN A 51 -12.86 3.36 -2.73
C ASN A 51 -14.28 2.81 -2.54
N ALA A 52 -15.27 3.34 -3.26
CA ALA A 52 -16.66 2.93 -3.09
C ALA A 52 -16.95 1.54 -3.68
N ALA A 53 -16.11 1.07 -4.61
CA ALA A 53 -16.30 -0.22 -5.25
C ALA A 53 -15.73 -1.37 -4.41
N THR A 54 -14.55 -1.17 -3.80
CA THR A 54 -13.89 -2.21 -2.98
C THR A 54 -14.14 -2.03 -1.49
N GLY A 55 -14.53 -0.83 -1.05
CA GLY A 55 -14.61 -0.47 0.37
C GLY A 55 -13.25 -0.20 1.01
N GLU A 56 -12.16 -0.17 0.24
CA GLU A 56 -10.82 0.07 0.78
C GLU A 56 -10.68 1.53 1.25
N VAL A 57 -10.17 1.71 2.46
CA VAL A 57 -10.01 3.01 3.11
C VAL A 57 -8.51 3.35 3.16
N ASN A 58 -8.15 4.44 2.51
CA ASN A 58 -6.82 5.03 2.54
C ASN A 58 -6.90 6.41 3.20
N GLY A 59 -6.08 6.67 4.20
CA GLY A 59 -6.13 7.96 4.88
C GLY A 59 -5.11 8.06 5.99
N GLU A 60 -4.77 9.30 6.31
CA GLU A 60 -3.83 9.59 7.37
C GLU A 60 -4.55 9.58 8.72
N ARG A 61 -3.88 9.05 9.76
CA ARG A 61 -4.47 8.92 11.10
C ARG A 61 -3.58 9.58 12.15
N PRO A 62 -4.16 10.21 13.19
CA PRO A 62 -3.36 10.76 14.27
C PRO A 62 -2.78 9.63 15.12
N TYR A 63 -1.45 9.63 15.26
CA TYR A 63 -0.76 8.72 16.16
C TYR A 63 -0.75 9.27 17.58
N SER A 64 -0.98 8.39 18.57
CA SER A 64 -0.88 8.77 19.98
C SER A 64 0.58 8.66 20.44
N TRP A 65 1.19 9.82 20.72
CA TRP A 65 2.56 9.91 21.23
C TRP A 65 2.76 9.10 22.52
N VAL A 66 1.75 9.06 23.39
CA VAL A 66 1.79 8.27 24.64
C VAL A 66 1.91 6.77 24.35
N LYS A 67 1.13 6.25 23.39
CA LYS A 67 1.21 4.83 23.00
C LYS A 67 2.58 4.48 22.42
N ILE A 68 3.11 5.35 21.56
CA ILE A 68 4.44 5.15 20.94
C ILE A 68 5.53 5.20 22.02
N MET A 69 5.47 6.17 22.94
CA MET A 69 6.42 6.31 24.04
C MET A 69 6.45 5.05 24.90
N PHE A 70 5.31 4.57 25.39
CA PHE A 70 5.28 3.35 26.21
C PHE A 70 5.74 2.11 25.44
N ALA A 71 5.38 1.98 24.16
CA ALA A 71 5.87 0.87 23.33
C ALA A 71 7.40 0.91 23.18
N SER A 72 7.98 2.09 22.93
CA SER A 72 9.43 2.25 22.83
C SER A 72 10.16 1.98 24.15
N LEU A 73 9.62 2.43 25.29
CA LEU A 73 10.19 2.17 26.61
C LEU A 73 10.14 0.68 26.97
N ALA A 74 9.03 0.00 26.68
CA ALA A 74 8.91 -1.44 26.89
C ALA A 74 9.91 -2.21 26.04
N ALA A 75 10.06 -1.86 24.76
CA ALA A 75 11.05 -2.46 23.88
C ALA A 75 12.49 -2.26 24.39
N ALA A 76 12.83 -1.04 24.82
CA ALA A 76 14.15 -0.75 25.39
C ALA A 76 14.42 -1.55 26.67
N ALA A 77 13.45 -1.64 27.58
CA ALA A 77 13.58 -2.40 28.81
C ALA A 77 13.80 -3.90 28.54
N LEU A 78 13.12 -4.48 27.54
CA LEU A 78 13.32 -5.87 27.15
C LEU A 78 14.72 -6.12 26.58
N VAL A 79 15.23 -5.21 25.74
CA VAL A 79 16.59 -5.33 25.18
C VAL A 79 17.64 -5.24 26.29
N ILE A 80 17.50 -4.28 27.20
CA ILE A 80 18.45 -4.10 28.32
C ILE A 80 18.39 -5.31 29.25
N GLY A 81 17.19 -5.74 29.65
CA GLY A 81 17.02 -6.91 30.53
C GLY A 81 17.57 -8.19 29.90
N GLY A 82 17.31 -8.41 28.61
CA GLY A 82 17.88 -9.54 27.86
C GLY A 82 19.40 -9.49 27.77
N ALA A 83 19.99 -8.32 27.52
CA ALA A 83 21.43 -8.15 27.50
C ALA A 83 22.07 -8.41 28.87
N VAL A 84 21.46 -7.93 29.96
CA VAL A 84 21.93 -8.20 31.32
C VAL A 84 21.87 -9.70 31.63
N LEU A 85 20.75 -10.36 31.34
CA LEU A 85 20.61 -11.81 31.53
C LEU A 85 21.56 -12.65 30.66
N PHE A 86 21.95 -12.14 29.49
CA PHE A 86 22.91 -12.80 28.62
C PHE A 86 24.36 -12.68 29.12
N ILE A 87 24.67 -11.61 29.85
CA ILE A 87 26.03 -11.33 30.37
C ILE A 87 26.25 -11.96 31.76
N GLN A 88 25.20 -12.19 32.54
CA GLN A 88 25.24 -12.89 33.84
C GLN A 88 25.34 -14.42 33.66
#